data_AF-D2QK97-F1
#
_entry.id   AF-D2QK97-F1
#
_cell.length_a   1.000
_cell.length_b   1.000
_cell.length_c   1.000
_cell.angle_alpha   90.00
_cell.angle_beta   90.00
_cell.angle_gamma   90.00
#
_symmetry.space_group_name_H-M   'P 1'
#
loop_
_entity.id
_entity.type
_entity.pdbx_description
1 polymer ?
#
loop_
_entity_poly.entity_id
_entity_poly.type
_entity_poly.pdbx_seq_one_letter_code
_entity_poly.pdbx_strand_id
1 'polypeptide(L)'
;MVAQREETFRISRRIINWVLFGLFMIVAATVVLPVFIAAVGQPYPDLSFAPLYGAACAFLWIPYLTECWRLTTTITLTDQGFSIRKLAQKPRQFRYSDIIAYNERREVGRGDSFLVLTVYQKNDFFIIKSNAFPDYERIKAHFCQFGESIPYRKVVTLPERNRLRCLLSGLALFIVANIVFGYLAYNRVDHTRARLTAVMDVVDRITENRPKGNFKGVYFRLRRWPELSFYASRRAYSLPLQPLKQVVHVNQPITLLIPESEFRKKIAHTEPLTIGDKYINYSLISVYGIYQPNAVRIQATGPALEPTRTNPLLRTILLVFLLLVCWAGWVYVDQHKVIRTD
;
A
#
# COMPACT_ATOMS: atom_id res chain seq x y z
N MET A 1 -55.72 7.09 -14.67
CA MET A 1 -54.39 6.81 -14.07
C MET A 1 -53.34 7.30 -15.06
N VAL A 2 -52.77 8.48 -14.82
CA VAL A 2 -51.66 9.00 -15.64
C VAL A 2 -50.39 8.29 -15.16
N ALA A 3 -49.72 7.56 -16.03
CA ALA A 3 -48.45 6.91 -15.71
C ALA A 3 -47.45 8.00 -15.30
N GLN A 4 -46.94 7.92 -14.06
CA GLN A 4 -45.87 8.79 -13.60
C GLN A 4 -44.66 8.61 -14.53
N ARG A 5 -44.23 9.70 -15.16
CA ARG A 5 -43.14 9.65 -16.14
C ARG A 5 -41.82 9.70 -15.39
N GLU A 6 -41.28 8.52 -15.09
CA GLU A 6 -39.99 8.37 -14.43
C GLU A 6 -38.86 8.40 -15.48
N GLU A 7 -38.01 9.43 -15.44
CA GLU A 7 -36.86 9.55 -16.36
C GLU A 7 -35.55 9.29 -15.60
N THR A 8 -34.81 8.25 -16.00
CA THR A 8 -33.56 7.86 -15.33
C THR A 8 -32.34 8.12 -16.21
N PHE A 9 -31.42 8.93 -15.72
CA PHE A 9 -30.14 9.26 -16.34
C PHE A 9 -28.99 8.56 -15.63
N ARG A 10 -28.05 8.03 -16.41
CA ARG A 10 -26.90 7.28 -15.89
C ARG A 10 -25.60 7.85 -16.42
N ILE A 11 -24.57 7.80 -15.58
CA ILE A 11 -23.20 8.13 -15.97
C ILE A 11 -22.69 7.15 -17.04
N SER A 12 -21.81 7.62 -17.92
CA SER A 12 -21.14 6.77 -18.92
C SER A 12 -20.37 5.61 -18.27
N ARG A 13 -20.56 4.39 -18.80
CA ARG A 13 -19.83 3.18 -18.38
C ARG A 13 -18.32 3.36 -18.49
N ARG A 14 -17.85 4.16 -19.46
CA ARG A 14 -16.42 4.46 -19.64
C ARG A 14 -15.81 5.06 -18.38
N ILE A 15 -16.50 5.99 -17.72
CA ILE A 15 -15.98 6.65 -16.52
C ILE A 15 -15.97 5.71 -15.33
N ILE A 16 -17.02 4.91 -15.15
CA ILE A 16 -17.04 3.89 -14.09
C ILE A 16 -15.85 2.96 -14.25
N ASN A 17 -15.56 2.50 -15.48
CA ASN A 17 -14.40 1.64 -15.74
C ASN A 17 -13.07 2.36 -15.47
N TRP A 18 -12.93 3.64 -15.81
CA TRP A 18 -11.74 4.42 -15.47
C TRP A 18 -11.55 4.62 -13.97
N VAL A 19 -12.64 4.78 -13.21
CA VAL A 19 -12.59 4.86 -11.75
C VAL A 19 -12.22 3.49 -11.15
N LEU A 20 -12.80 2.39 -11.65
CA LEU A 20 -12.41 1.06 -11.17
C LEU A 20 -10.96 0.72 -11.53
N PHE A 21 -10.51 1.08 -12.74
CA PHE A 21 -9.14 0.91 -13.18
C PHE A 21 -8.16 1.75 -12.36
N GLY A 22 -8.49 3.02 -12.10
CA GLY A 22 -7.68 3.88 -11.24
C GLY A 22 -7.55 3.32 -9.83
N LEU A 23 -8.65 2.85 -9.24
CA LEU A 23 -8.65 2.15 -7.95
C LEU A 23 -7.72 0.93 -7.98
N PHE A 24 -7.86 0.07 -9.00
CA PHE A 24 -7.01 -1.10 -9.17
C PHE A 24 -5.52 -0.74 -9.29
N MET A 25 -5.19 0.27 -10.09
CA MET A 25 -3.81 0.73 -10.27
C MET A 25 -3.21 1.28 -8.97
N ILE A 26 -3.99 2.02 -8.18
CA ILE A 26 -3.54 2.51 -6.87
C ILE A 26 -3.32 1.32 -5.91
N VAL A 27 -4.22 0.32 -5.87
CA VAL A 27 -4.00 -0.90 -5.06
C VAL A 27 -2.73 -1.65 -5.50
N ALA A 28 -2.56 -1.86 -6.80
CA ALA A 28 -1.39 -2.55 -7.35
C ALA A 28 -0.09 -1.80 -7.02
N ALA A 29 -0.06 -0.48 -7.19
CA ALA A 29 1.10 0.34 -6.87
C ALA A 29 1.40 0.36 -5.37
N THR A 30 0.39 0.46 -4.50
CA THR A 30 0.59 0.66 -3.05
C THR A 30 0.81 -0.62 -2.26
N VAL A 31 0.23 -1.74 -2.69
CA VAL A 31 0.28 -3.00 -1.92
C VAL A 31 1.13 -4.05 -2.63
N VAL A 32 0.92 -4.26 -3.93
CA VAL A 32 1.53 -5.38 -4.66
C VAL A 32 2.99 -5.09 -4.99
N LEU A 33 3.27 -3.92 -5.56
CA LEU A 33 4.60 -3.55 -6.05
C LEU A 33 5.66 -3.46 -4.93
N PRO A 34 5.40 -2.85 -3.76
CA PRO A 34 6.41 -2.70 -2.71
C PRO A 34 6.70 -4.03 -2.01
N VAL A 35 5.67 -4.87 -1.81
CA VAL A 35 5.83 -6.23 -1.27
C VAL A 35 6.64 -7.08 -2.24
N PHE A 36 6.37 -6.98 -3.55
CA PHE A 36 7.14 -7.69 -4.56
C PHE A 36 8.60 -7.22 -4.61
N ILE A 37 8.86 -5.90 -4.61
CA ILE A 37 10.22 -5.35 -4.59
C ILE A 37 10.97 -5.79 -3.33
N ALA A 38 10.33 -5.72 -2.15
CA ALA A 38 10.95 -6.14 -0.90
C ALA A 38 11.26 -7.65 -0.90
N ALA A 39 10.37 -8.49 -1.43
CA ALA A 39 10.50 -9.94 -1.39
C ALA A 39 11.39 -10.55 -2.49
N VAL A 40 11.65 -9.83 -3.60
CA VAL A 40 12.33 -10.42 -4.76
C VAL A 40 13.83 -10.52 -4.56
N GLY A 41 14.29 -11.75 -4.29
CA GLY A 41 15.69 -12.14 -4.46
C GLY A 41 16.65 -11.64 -3.38
N GLN A 42 16.13 -11.16 -2.25
CA GLN A 42 16.93 -10.88 -1.05
C GLN A 42 16.68 -11.97 0.01
N PRO A 43 17.72 -12.50 0.69
CA PRO A 43 17.55 -13.42 1.81
C PRO A 43 16.90 -12.72 3.02
N TYR A 44 17.08 -11.39 3.13
CA TYR A 44 16.46 -10.53 4.12
C TYR A 44 15.76 -9.37 3.37
N PRO A 45 14.42 -9.38 3.22
CA PRO A 45 13.70 -8.27 2.61
C PRO A 45 13.86 -7.03 3.49
N ASP A 46 14.25 -5.91 2.89
CA ASP A 46 14.33 -4.63 3.59
C ASP A 46 12.92 -4.12 3.92
N LEU A 47 12.55 -4.24 5.19
CA LEU A 47 11.26 -3.77 5.72
C LEU A 47 11.23 -2.25 5.93
N SER A 48 12.33 -1.55 5.68
CA SER A 48 12.36 -0.08 5.71
C SER A 48 11.51 0.51 4.59
N PHE A 49 11.46 -0.16 3.43
CA PHE A 49 10.92 0.43 2.20
C PHE A 49 9.42 0.23 2.05
N ALA A 50 8.91 -1.00 2.17
CA ALA A 50 7.52 -1.30 1.84
C ALA A 50 6.49 -0.54 2.70
N PRO A 51 6.63 -0.43 4.04
CA PRO A 51 5.67 0.29 4.87
C PRO A 51 5.76 1.82 4.69
N LEU A 52 6.96 2.34 4.43
CA LEU A 52 7.18 3.77 4.17
C LEU A 52 6.58 4.19 2.82
N TYR A 53 6.76 3.36 1.80
CA TYR A 53 6.11 3.52 0.51
C TYR A 53 4.58 3.46 0.64
N GLY A 54 4.06 2.47 1.39
CA GLY A 54 2.63 2.35 1.68
C GLY A 54 2.05 3.61 2.35
N ALA A 55 2.75 4.15 3.36
CA ALA A 55 2.35 5.39 4.03
C ALA A 55 2.36 6.61 3.10
N ALA A 56 3.39 6.76 2.26
CA ALA A 56 3.46 7.86 1.29
C ALA A 56 2.35 7.76 0.23
N CYS A 57 2.10 6.56 -0.31
CA CYS A 57 1.07 6.40 -1.31
C CYS A 57 -0.36 6.42 -0.75
N ALA A 58 -0.56 6.22 0.55
CA ALA A 58 -1.85 6.44 1.21
C ALA A 58 -2.38 7.88 1.06
N PHE A 59 -1.49 8.86 0.85
CA PHE A 59 -1.92 10.24 0.54
C PHE A 59 -2.51 10.40 -0.86
N LEU A 60 -2.21 9.50 -1.81
CA LEU A 60 -2.87 9.48 -3.12
C LEU A 60 -4.30 8.93 -3.03
N TRP A 61 -4.58 8.09 -2.03
CA TRP A 61 -5.90 7.51 -1.81
C TRP A 61 -6.93 8.54 -1.38
N ILE A 62 -6.57 9.49 -0.52
CA ILE A 62 -7.51 10.49 0.02
C ILE A 62 -8.19 11.31 -1.09
N PRO A 63 -7.47 12.02 -1.99
CA PRO A 63 -8.11 12.81 -3.04
C PRO A 63 -8.90 11.92 -4.01
N TYR A 64 -8.39 10.72 -4.29
CA TYR A 64 -9.07 9.76 -5.15
C TYR A 64 -10.43 9.30 -4.59
N LEU A 65 -10.45 8.92 -3.32
CA LEU A 65 -11.66 8.52 -2.60
C LEU A 65 -12.65 9.68 -2.49
N THR A 66 -12.17 10.92 -2.28
CA THR A 66 -13.06 12.08 -2.25
C THR A 66 -13.76 12.34 -3.57
N GLU A 67 -13.06 12.22 -4.71
CA GLU A 67 -13.69 12.32 -6.02
C GLU A 67 -14.70 11.19 -6.24
N CYS A 68 -14.36 9.96 -5.83
CA CYS A 68 -15.28 8.82 -5.89
C CYS A 68 -16.56 9.09 -5.09
N TRP A 69 -16.48 9.57 -3.86
CA TRP A 69 -17.66 9.80 -3.01
C TRP A 69 -18.56 10.92 -3.50
N ARG A 70 -18.00 11.90 -4.23
CA ARG A 70 -18.75 13.01 -4.83
C ARG A 70 -19.32 12.69 -6.20
N LEU A 71 -18.90 11.59 -6.82
CA LEU A 71 -19.34 11.21 -8.16
C LEU A 71 -20.80 10.77 -8.15
N THR A 72 -21.66 11.58 -8.76
CA THR A 72 -23.04 11.20 -9.06
C THR A 72 -23.07 10.16 -10.17
N THR A 73 -23.72 9.01 -9.94
CA THR A 73 -23.79 7.89 -10.89
C THR A 73 -25.15 7.77 -11.56
N THR A 74 -26.22 8.13 -10.86
CA THR A 74 -27.60 7.98 -11.35
C THR A 74 -28.45 9.12 -10.83
N ILE A 75 -29.30 9.63 -11.71
CA ILE A 75 -30.28 10.67 -11.42
C ILE A 75 -31.61 10.15 -11.96
N THR A 76 -32.63 10.13 -11.12
CA THR A 76 -33.99 9.77 -11.52
C THR A 76 -34.88 10.96 -11.26
N LEU A 77 -35.57 11.44 -12.30
CA LEU A 77 -36.53 12.53 -12.20
C LEU A 77 -37.95 11.95 -12.14
N THR A 78 -38.78 12.54 -11.30
CA THR A 78 -40.19 12.21 -11.11
C THR A 78 -40.99 13.50 -11.00
N ASP A 79 -42.31 13.45 -11.14
CA ASP A 79 -43.14 14.67 -11.11
C ASP A 79 -43.04 15.44 -9.78
N GLN A 80 -42.84 14.74 -8.66
CA GLN A 80 -42.83 15.32 -7.31
C GLN A 80 -41.42 15.63 -6.77
N GLY A 81 -40.36 15.20 -7.47
CA GLY A 81 -39.00 15.31 -6.98
C GLY A 81 -38.00 14.49 -7.77
N PHE A 82 -36.86 14.19 -7.17
CA PHE A 82 -35.77 13.49 -7.83
C PHE A 82 -35.03 12.57 -6.87
N SER A 83 -34.43 11.52 -7.43
CA SER A 83 -33.53 10.63 -6.70
C SER A 83 -32.11 10.73 -7.24
N ILE A 84 -31.12 10.70 -6.33
CA ILE A 84 -29.70 10.77 -6.67
C ILE A 84 -28.98 9.61 -6.03
N ARG A 85 -28.15 8.96 -6.83
CA ARG A 85 -27.20 7.97 -6.35
C ARG A 85 -25.78 8.47 -6.59
N LYS A 86 -25.01 8.62 -5.51
CA LYS A 86 -23.55 8.81 -5.56
C LYS A 86 -22.85 7.44 -5.55
N LEU A 87 -21.63 7.35 -6.07
CA LEU A 87 -20.87 6.11 -6.12
C LEU A 87 -20.70 5.53 -4.70
N ALA A 88 -20.91 4.22 -4.56
CA ALA A 88 -20.89 3.50 -3.28
C ALA A 88 -21.90 4.01 -2.22
N GLN A 89 -22.93 4.77 -2.62
CA GLN A 89 -24.01 5.21 -1.75
C GLN A 89 -25.37 4.68 -2.21
N LYS A 90 -26.30 4.55 -1.26
CA LYS A 90 -27.70 4.24 -1.56
C LYS A 90 -28.36 5.45 -2.24
N PRO A 91 -29.33 5.23 -3.16
CA PRO A 91 -30.14 6.31 -3.70
C PRO A 91 -30.81 7.11 -2.58
N ARG A 92 -30.85 8.43 -2.74
CA ARG A 92 -31.55 9.36 -1.83
C ARG A 92 -32.55 10.17 -2.64
N GLN A 93 -33.75 10.34 -2.09
CA GLN A 93 -34.82 11.08 -2.72
C GLN A 93 -34.92 12.48 -2.11
N PHE A 94 -35.20 13.47 -2.95
CA PHE A 94 -35.26 14.89 -2.62
C PHE A 94 -36.46 15.52 -3.33
N ARG A 95 -36.99 16.59 -2.77
CA ARG A 95 -38.01 17.41 -3.43
C ARG A 95 -37.33 18.52 -4.23
N TYR A 96 -37.98 18.97 -5.30
CA TYR A 96 -37.47 20.14 -6.04
C TYR A 96 -37.42 21.41 -5.19
N SER A 97 -38.33 21.55 -4.22
CA SER A 97 -38.31 22.64 -3.24
C SER A 97 -37.07 22.65 -2.33
N ASP A 98 -36.32 21.55 -2.26
CA ASP A 98 -35.10 21.48 -1.46
C ASP A 98 -33.89 22.11 -2.16
N ILE A 99 -34.02 22.42 -3.46
CA ILE A 99 -32.99 23.09 -4.26
C ILE A 99 -33.01 24.58 -3.91
N ILE A 100 -31.91 25.05 -3.34
CA ILE A 100 -31.75 26.46 -2.94
C ILE A 100 -31.11 27.25 -4.08
N ALA A 101 -30.09 26.67 -4.70
CA ALA A 101 -29.30 27.36 -5.71
C ALA A 101 -28.57 26.37 -6.60
N TYR A 102 -28.09 26.86 -7.74
CA TYR A 102 -27.22 26.10 -8.63
C TYR A 102 -26.06 26.97 -9.14
N ASN A 103 -25.01 26.30 -9.60
CA ASN A 103 -23.89 26.92 -10.28
C ASN A 103 -23.44 26.04 -11.44
N GLU A 104 -23.19 26.65 -12.60
CA GLU A 104 -22.50 26.01 -13.71
C GLU A 104 -21.12 26.63 -13.88
N ARG A 105 -20.10 25.79 -14.05
CA ARG A 105 -18.74 26.24 -14.36
C ARG A 105 -18.08 25.35 -15.39
N ARG A 106 -17.10 25.90 -16.10
CA ARG A 106 -16.20 25.14 -16.98
C ARG A 106 -15.00 24.66 -16.18
N GLU A 107 -14.69 23.37 -16.25
CA GLU A 107 -13.47 22.77 -15.71
C GLU A 107 -12.62 22.19 -16.85
N VAL A 108 -11.30 22.10 -16.64
CA VAL A 108 -10.35 21.56 -17.61
C VAL A 108 -9.92 20.17 -17.16
N GLY A 109 -10.18 19.16 -17.98
CA GLY A 109 -9.73 17.78 -17.75
C GLY A 109 -8.45 17.43 -18.52
N ARG A 110 -8.02 16.17 -18.42
CA ARG A 110 -6.82 15.63 -19.10
C ARG A 110 -6.86 15.63 -20.63
N GLY A 111 -7.94 16.08 -21.26
CA GLY A 111 -8.09 15.99 -22.73
C GLY A 111 -9.09 16.96 -23.34
N ASP A 112 -10.06 17.45 -22.56
CA ASP A 112 -10.95 18.52 -22.99
C ASP A 112 -11.49 19.27 -21.76
N SER A 113 -12.00 20.48 -22.02
CA SER A 113 -12.83 21.20 -21.07
C SER A 113 -14.24 20.62 -21.01
N PHE A 114 -14.85 20.61 -19.83
CA PHE A 114 -16.20 20.13 -19.62
C PHE A 114 -16.97 21.04 -18.67
N LEU A 115 -18.29 20.96 -18.72
CA LEU A 115 -19.17 21.75 -17.85
C LEU A 115 -19.51 20.95 -16.60
N VAL A 116 -19.64 21.66 -15.49
CA VAL A 116 -19.93 21.10 -14.17
C VAL A 116 -21.08 21.88 -13.57
N LEU A 117 -22.23 21.22 -13.48
CA LEU A 117 -23.40 21.73 -12.75
C LEU A 117 -23.31 21.27 -11.29
N THR A 118 -23.27 22.21 -10.37
CA THR A 118 -23.36 21.97 -8.93
C THR A 118 -24.74 22.44 -8.45
N VAL A 119 -25.52 21.53 -7.89
CA VAL A 119 -26.85 21.85 -7.33
C VAL A 119 -26.75 21.81 -5.81
N TYR A 120 -27.10 22.93 -5.18
CA TYR A 120 -27.06 23.13 -3.74
C TYR A 120 -28.45 22.91 -3.14
N GLN A 121 -28.49 22.07 -2.11
CA GLN A 121 -29.68 21.85 -1.29
C GLN A 121 -29.41 22.32 0.13
N LYS A 122 -30.46 22.32 0.97
CA LYS A 122 -30.37 22.76 2.37
C LYS A 122 -29.21 22.15 3.18
N ASN A 123 -28.97 20.85 3.01
CA ASN A 123 -27.97 20.09 3.78
C ASN A 123 -27.09 19.16 2.93
N ASP A 124 -27.23 19.22 1.60
CA ASP A 124 -26.49 18.35 0.67
C ASP A 124 -26.20 19.13 -0.62
N PHE A 125 -25.31 18.60 -1.43
CA PHE A 125 -25.10 19.09 -2.77
C PHE A 125 -24.71 17.91 -3.66
N PHE A 126 -24.95 18.06 -4.96
CA PHE A 126 -24.52 17.07 -5.92
C PHE A 126 -23.96 17.76 -7.16
N ILE A 127 -23.11 17.01 -7.87
CA ILE A 127 -22.38 17.51 -9.02
C ILE A 127 -22.73 16.64 -10.22
N ILE A 128 -22.97 17.27 -11.36
CA ILE A 128 -23.23 16.65 -12.65
C ILE A 128 -22.18 17.19 -13.63
N LYS A 129 -21.40 16.30 -14.25
CA LYS A 129 -20.33 16.67 -15.19
C LYS A 129 -20.75 16.31 -16.61
N SER A 130 -20.57 17.22 -17.57
CA SER A 130 -21.00 17.01 -18.97
C SER A 130 -20.21 15.91 -19.68
N ASN A 131 -18.94 15.72 -19.32
CA ASN A 131 -18.14 14.59 -19.80
C ASN A 131 -18.61 13.24 -19.23
N ALA A 132 -19.46 13.26 -18.21
CA ALA A 132 -19.88 12.08 -17.47
C ALA A 132 -21.32 11.65 -17.76
N PHE A 133 -22.21 12.59 -17.94
CA PHE A 133 -23.59 12.35 -18.31
C PHE A 133 -23.80 12.71 -19.79
N PRO A 134 -24.10 11.71 -20.66
CA PRO A 134 -24.39 11.99 -22.07
C PRO A 134 -25.57 12.96 -22.25
N ASP A 135 -26.59 12.86 -21.40
CA ASP A 135 -27.79 13.71 -21.40
C ASP A 135 -27.65 15.01 -20.59
N TYR A 136 -26.42 15.51 -20.41
CA TYR A 136 -26.14 16.66 -19.54
C TYR A 136 -27.04 17.88 -19.82
N GLU A 137 -27.21 18.27 -21.08
CA GLU A 137 -28.01 19.45 -21.44
C GLU A 137 -29.48 19.31 -21.02
N ARG A 138 -30.05 18.10 -21.11
CA ARG A 138 -31.43 17.84 -20.65
C ARG A 138 -31.54 17.94 -19.14
N ILE A 139 -30.59 17.32 -18.43
CA ILE A 139 -30.54 17.33 -16.97
C ILE A 139 -30.36 18.76 -16.44
N LYS A 140 -29.46 19.53 -17.08
CA LYS A 140 -29.24 20.95 -16.79
C LYS A 140 -30.52 21.76 -16.99
N ALA A 141 -31.15 21.63 -18.16
CA ALA A 141 -32.37 22.37 -18.46
C ALA A 141 -33.49 22.10 -17.44
N HIS A 142 -33.55 20.89 -16.88
CA HIS A 142 -34.50 20.54 -15.82
C HIS A 142 -34.15 21.17 -14.47
N PHE A 143 -32.92 20.99 -13.99
CA PHE A 143 -32.54 21.48 -12.65
C PHE A 143 -32.39 23.01 -12.57
N CYS A 144 -32.01 23.68 -13.65
CA CYS A 144 -31.89 25.15 -13.68
C CYS A 144 -33.24 25.88 -13.66
N GLN A 145 -34.37 25.15 -13.71
CA GLN A 145 -35.70 25.72 -13.46
C GLN A 145 -35.95 25.96 -11.96
N PHE A 146 -35.13 25.37 -11.09
CA PHE A 146 -35.30 25.39 -9.64
C PHE A 146 -34.10 26.06 -8.94
N GLY A 147 -34.39 26.97 -8.01
CA GLY A 147 -33.38 27.72 -7.26
C GLY A 147 -32.73 28.85 -8.07
N GLU A 148 -31.85 29.60 -7.43
CA GLU A 148 -31.17 30.74 -8.05
C GLU A 148 -29.77 30.38 -8.56
N SER A 149 -29.33 31.02 -9.65
CA SER A 149 -27.96 30.90 -10.14
C SER A 149 -27.01 31.71 -9.23
N ILE A 150 -26.04 31.05 -8.62
CA ILE A 150 -25.06 31.67 -7.72
C ILE A 150 -23.61 31.42 -8.17
N PRO A 151 -22.64 32.24 -7.72
CA PRO A 151 -21.22 31.93 -7.85
C PRO A 151 -20.86 30.63 -7.14
N TYR A 152 -19.88 29.90 -7.69
CA TYR A 152 -19.42 28.64 -7.12
C TYR A 152 -18.97 28.81 -5.66
N ARG A 153 -19.54 28.01 -4.76
CA ARG A 153 -19.13 27.91 -3.36
C ARG A 153 -18.51 26.54 -3.11
N LYS A 154 -17.26 26.55 -2.64
CA LYS A 154 -16.56 25.34 -2.20
C LYS A 154 -17.08 24.93 -0.82
N VAL A 155 -17.90 23.89 -0.79
CA VAL A 155 -18.55 23.37 0.42
C VAL A 155 -18.32 21.88 0.59
N VAL A 156 -18.51 21.39 1.81
CA VAL A 156 -18.53 19.96 2.16
C VAL A 156 -19.81 19.64 2.92
N THR A 157 -20.33 18.42 2.76
CA THR A 157 -21.39 17.95 3.66
C THR A 157 -20.81 17.55 5.02
N LEU A 158 -21.62 17.59 6.08
CA LEU A 158 -21.16 17.14 7.41
C LEU A 158 -20.66 15.67 7.39
N PRO A 159 -21.35 14.72 6.71
CA PRO A 159 -20.85 13.36 6.56
C PRO A 159 -19.53 13.28 5.77
N GLU A 160 -19.35 14.08 4.71
CA GLU A 160 -18.09 14.13 3.96
C GLU A 160 -16.93 14.63 4.83
N ARG A 161 -17.15 15.71 5.59
CA ARG A 161 -16.14 16.26 6.51
C ARG A 161 -15.74 15.23 7.56
N ASN A 162 -16.72 14.56 8.17
CA ASN A 162 -16.44 13.54 9.19
C ASN A 162 -15.70 12.33 8.61
N ARG A 163 -16.06 11.86 7.40
CA ARG A 163 -15.32 10.78 6.72
C ARG A 163 -13.87 11.17 6.42
N LEU A 164 -13.66 12.40 5.94
CA LEU A 164 -12.31 12.93 5.70
C LEU A 164 -11.48 12.98 6.98
N ARG A 165 -12.06 13.46 8.08
CA ARG A 165 -11.44 13.43 9.41
C ARG A 165 -11.08 12.00 9.82
N CYS A 166 -12.02 11.05 9.72
CA CYS A 166 -11.75 9.64 10.05
C CYS A 166 -10.62 9.05 9.19
N LEU A 167 -10.57 9.35 7.89
CA LEU A 167 -9.47 8.90 7.02
C LEU A 167 -8.13 9.49 7.46
N LEU A 168 -8.08 10.79 7.75
CA LEU A 168 -6.86 11.46 8.21
C LEU A 168 -6.39 10.93 9.57
N SER A 169 -7.31 10.73 10.53
CA SER A 169 -7.01 10.11 11.83
C SER A 169 -6.52 8.68 11.68
N GLY A 170 -7.18 7.87 10.84
CA GLY A 170 -6.76 6.50 10.57
C GLY A 170 -5.38 6.44 9.93
N LEU A 171 -5.08 7.35 8.99
CA LEU A 171 -3.76 7.47 8.38
C LEU A 171 -2.69 7.91 9.40
N ALA A 172 -2.99 8.88 10.26
CA ALA A 172 -2.09 9.30 11.32
C ALA A 172 -1.78 8.15 12.29
N LEU A 173 -2.80 7.38 12.69
CA LEU A 173 -2.63 6.19 13.54
C LEU A 173 -1.76 5.13 12.84
N PHE A 174 -2.01 4.88 11.55
CA PHE A 174 -1.19 3.97 10.75
C PHE A 174 0.27 4.43 10.67
N ILE A 175 0.52 5.73 10.52
CA ILE A 175 1.88 6.29 10.52
C ILE A 175 2.55 6.11 11.89
N VAL A 176 1.86 6.42 12.99
CA VAL A 176 2.38 6.21 14.35
C VAL A 176 2.72 4.74 14.59
N ALA A 177 1.81 3.82 14.24
CA ALA A 177 2.07 2.38 14.34
C ALA A 177 3.30 1.96 13.51
N ASN A 178 3.51 2.58 12.34
CA ASN A 178 4.69 2.35 11.52
C ASN A 178 5.98 2.85 12.15
N ILE A 179 5.95 3.99 12.83
CA ILE A 179 7.11 4.49 13.60
C ILE A 179 7.44 3.48 14.71
N VAL A 180 6.45 3.12 15.52
CA VAL A 180 6.61 2.14 16.62
C VAL A 180 7.14 0.81 16.11
N PHE A 181 6.58 0.27 15.04
CA PHE A 181 7.07 -0.95 14.40
C PHE A 181 8.52 -0.81 13.93
N GLY A 182 8.91 0.34 13.40
CA GLY A 182 10.29 0.61 13.00
C GLY A 182 11.30 0.45 14.15
N TYR A 183 10.96 0.91 15.35
CA TYR A 183 11.77 0.74 16.56
C TYR A 183 11.71 -0.68 17.12
N LEU A 184 10.54 -1.33 17.11
CA LEU A 184 10.40 -2.71 17.60
C LEU A 184 11.09 -3.74 16.71
N ALA A 185 11.17 -3.47 15.40
CA ALA A 185 11.88 -4.29 14.42
C ALA A 185 13.33 -3.83 14.20
N TYR A 186 13.84 -2.89 15.01
CA TYR A 186 15.20 -2.39 14.90
C TYR A 186 16.20 -3.46 15.34
N ASN A 187 17.04 -3.86 14.38
CA ASN A 187 18.35 -4.42 14.68
C ASN A 187 19.36 -3.30 14.48
N ARG A 188 20.28 -3.12 15.43
CA ARG A 188 21.30 -2.06 15.36
C ARG A 188 21.96 -2.09 13.98
N VAL A 189 21.84 -1.00 13.23
CA VAL A 189 22.49 -0.85 11.92
C VAL A 189 23.97 -0.76 12.19
N ASP A 190 24.63 -1.90 12.28
CA ASP A 190 26.07 -1.94 12.38
C ASP A 190 26.58 -2.30 10.99
N HIS A 191 27.11 -1.31 10.28
CA HIS A 191 27.86 -1.53 9.03
C HIS A 191 29.21 -2.23 9.30
N THR A 192 29.42 -2.69 10.54
CA THR A 192 30.53 -3.54 10.91
C THR A 192 30.42 -4.87 10.19
N ARG A 193 31.57 -5.42 9.83
CA ARG A 193 31.64 -6.76 9.26
C ARG A 193 31.14 -7.74 10.33
N ALA A 194 30.13 -8.53 9.98
CA ALA A 194 29.62 -9.57 10.85
C ALA A 194 30.77 -10.54 11.18
N ARG A 195 30.96 -10.84 12.46
CA ARG A 195 31.90 -11.88 12.87
C ARG A 195 31.31 -13.22 12.46
N LEU A 196 32.11 -14.06 11.81
CA LEU A 196 31.67 -15.37 11.36
C LEU A 196 31.98 -16.41 12.43
N THR A 197 31.01 -17.24 12.76
CA THR A 197 31.14 -18.40 13.64
C THR A 197 31.02 -19.67 12.81
N ALA A 198 31.89 -20.64 13.12
CA ALA A 198 31.87 -21.96 12.50
C ALA A 198 30.82 -22.84 13.19
N VAL A 199 29.86 -23.34 12.41
CA VAL A 199 28.88 -24.33 12.83
C VAL A 199 29.23 -25.64 12.16
N MET A 200 29.56 -26.65 12.97
CA MET A 200 29.89 -28.00 12.51
C MET A 200 28.75 -28.96 12.79
N ASP A 201 28.28 -29.66 11.76
CA ASP A 201 27.30 -30.73 11.90
C ASP A 201 27.31 -31.65 10.66
N VAL A 202 26.47 -32.68 10.67
CA VAL A 202 26.27 -33.59 9.55
C VAL A 202 25.22 -33.05 8.58
N VAL A 203 25.52 -33.08 7.29
CA VAL A 203 24.57 -32.72 6.22
C VAL A 203 23.50 -33.80 6.10
N ASP A 204 22.24 -33.43 6.34
CA ASP A 204 21.09 -34.30 6.11
C ASP A 204 20.59 -34.19 4.66
N ARG A 205 20.46 -32.96 4.15
CA ARG A 205 19.94 -32.73 2.79
C ARG A 205 20.49 -31.47 2.16
N ILE A 206 20.71 -31.52 0.85
CA ILE A 206 21.07 -30.36 0.03
C ILE A 206 19.98 -30.13 -1.03
N THR A 207 19.46 -28.91 -1.10
CA THR A 207 18.41 -28.53 -2.05
C THR A 207 18.81 -27.28 -2.81
N GLU A 208 18.76 -27.33 -4.14
CA GLU A 208 19.02 -26.16 -4.98
C GLU A 208 17.82 -25.22 -5.01
N ASN A 209 18.09 -23.92 -4.93
CA ASN A 209 17.08 -22.87 -5.05
C ASN A 209 17.00 -22.38 -6.51
N ARG A 210 16.04 -22.90 -7.29
CA ARG A 210 15.82 -22.55 -8.71
C ARG A 210 14.41 -22.00 -8.99
N PRO A 211 14.02 -20.83 -8.44
CA PRO A 211 12.72 -20.26 -8.73
C PRO A 211 12.63 -19.87 -10.21
N LYS A 212 11.63 -20.42 -10.92
CA LYS A 212 11.41 -20.21 -12.36
C LYS A 212 12.64 -20.55 -13.21
N GLY A 213 13.38 -21.59 -12.85
CA GLY A 213 14.55 -22.08 -13.59
C GLY A 213 15.87 -21.34 -13.32
N ASN A 214 15.83 -20.15 -12.70
CA ASN A 214 17.04 -19.37 -12.42
C ASN A 214 17.70 -19.81 -11.11
N PHE A 215 18.96 -20.25 -11.17
CA PHE A 215 19.72 -20.68 -10.00
C PHE A 215 20.06 -19.49 -9.09
N LYS A 216 19.51 -19.48 -7.87
CA LYS A 216 19.74 -18.43 -6.86
C LYS A 216 20.66 -18.86 -5.74
N GLY A 217 20.88 -20.16 -5.50
CA GLY A 217 21.73 -20.64 -4.41
C GLY A 217 21.41 -22.06 -3.97
N VAL A 218 21.92 -22.45 -2.80
CA VAL A 218 21.80 -23.81 -2.25
C VAL A 218 21.38 -23.75 -0.78
N TYR A 219 20.45 -24.60 -0.40
CA TYR A 219 20.05 -24.85 0.98
C TYR A 219 20.73 -26.11 1.51
N PHE A 220 21.31 -26.00 2.70
CA PHE A 220 21.80 -27.11 3.51
C PHE A 220 20.85 -27.30 4.69
N ARG A 221 20.44 -28.55 4.90
CA ARG A 221 19.74 -28.98 6.11
C ARG A 221 20.72 -29.79 6.94
N LEU A 222 20.88 -29.40 8.20
CA LEU A 222 21.79 -30.05 9.15
C LEU A 222 20.98 -30.97 10.06
N ARG A 223 21.60 -32.08 10.51
CA ARG A 223 20.90 -33.13 11.27
C ARG A 223 20.46 -32.68 12.66
N ARG A 224 21.29 -31.88 13.35
CA ARG A 224 21.04 -31.37 14.70
C ARG A 224 19.97 -30.29 14.73
N TRP A 225 19.77 -29.56 13.63
CA TRP A 225 18.78 -28.47 13.50
C TRP A 225 17.90 -28.68 12.26
N PRO A 226 17.03 -29.70 12.27
CA PRO A 226 16.21 -30.02 11.10
C PRO A 226 15.18 -28.93 10.76
N GLU A 227 14.82 -28.06 11.69
CA GLU A 227 13.90 -26.93 11.51
C GLU A 227 14.56 -25.72 10.83
N LEU A 228 15.90 -25.68 10.78
CA LEU A 228 16.67 -24.59 10.20
C LEU A 228 17.17 -24.95 8.79
N SER A 229 17.20 -23.95 7.92
CA SER A 229 17.66 -24.01 6.53
C SER A 229 18.83 -23.06 6.34
N PHE A 230 20.02 -23.62 6.13
CA PHE A 230 21.25 -22.87 5.95
C PHE A 230 21.42 -22.55 4.46
N TYR A 231 21.32 -21.28 4.09
CA TYR A 231 21.23 -20.84 2.70
C TYR A 231 22.51 -20.13 2.23
N ALA A 232 23.14 -20.68 1.19
CA ALA A 232 24.24 -20.05 0.47
C ALA A 232 23.72 -19.38 -0.82
N SER A 233 23.71 -18.04 -0.86
CA SER A 233 23.22 -17.28 -2.01
C SER A 233 24.27 -17.18 -3.12
N ARG A 234 23.89 -17.43 -4.38
CA ARG A 234 24.80 -17.31 -5.55
C ARG A 234 25.47 -15.94 -5.66
N ARG A 235 24.80 -14.88 -5.20
CA ARG A 235 25.29 -13.49 -5.24
C ARG A 235 26.45 -13.22 -4.29
N ALA A 236 26.59 -14.00 -3.21
CA ALA A 236 27.62 -13.78 -2.20
C ALA A 236 28.99 -14.37 -2.58
N TYR A 237 29.04 -15.23 -3.60
CA TYR A 237 30.24 -15.98 -3.99
C TYR A 237 30.64 -15.67 -5.42
N SER A 238 31.94 -15.50 -5.68
CA SER A 238 32.48 -15.42 -7.04
C SER A 238 32.42 -16.79 -7.74
N LEU A 239 32.78 -17.85 -7.00
CA LEU A 239 32.78 -19.23 -7.47
C LEU A 239 31.35 -19.76 -7.73
N PRO A 240 31.16 -20.62 -8.75
CA PRO A 240 29.86 -21.20 -9.05
C PRO A 240 29.42 -22.17 -7.94
N LEU A 241 28.22 -21.95 -7.39
CA LEU A 241 27.64 -22.82 -6.34
C LEU A 241 26.84 -24.00 -6.91
N GLN A 242 26.59 -24.05 -8.22
CA GLN A 242 25.78 -25.12 -8.86
C GLN A 242 26.34 -26.53 -8.62
N PRO A 243 27.66 -26.78 -8.64
CA PRO A 243 28.21 -28.11 -8.40
C PRO A 243 28.07 -28.60 -6.95
N LEU A 244 27.74 -27.72 -5.99
CA LEU A 244 27.76 -28.07 -4.57
C LEU A 244 26.85 -29.25 -4.22
N LYS A 245 25.71 -29.42 -4.90
CA LYS A 245 24.84 -30.57 -4.68
C LYS A 245 25.50 -31.91 -5.03
N GLN A 246 26.43 -31.90 -5.98
CA GLN A 246 27.13 -33.08 -6.48
C GLN A 246 28.44 -33.34 -5.72
N VAL A 247 29.12 -32.27 -5.30
CA VAL A 247 30.45 -32.36 -4.66
C VAL A 247 30.34 -32.54 -3.15
N VAL A 248 29.32 -31.96 -2.51
CA VAL A 248 29.15 -32.13 -1.06
C VAL A 248 28.48 -33.47 -0.76
N HIS A 249 29.15 -34.30 0.03
CA HIS A 249 28.64 -35.59 0.44
C HIS A 249 27.64 -35.45 1.59
N VAL A 250 26.45 -36.01 1.41
CA VAL A 250 25.42 -36.13 2.44
C VAL A 250 25.86 -37.16 3.49
N ASN A 251 25.39 -37.03 4.73
CA ASN A 251 25.78 -37.84 5.90
C ASN A 251 27.25 -37.71 6.31
N GLN A 252 27.95 -36.71 5.81
CA GLN A 252 29.30 -36.36 6.24
C GLN A 252 29.32 -35.03 7.00
N PRO A 253 30.30 -34.82 7.90
CA PRO A 253 30.45 -33.55 8.60
C PRO A 253 30.76 -32.42 7.63
N ILE A 254 30.12 -31.28 7.85
CA ILE A 254 30.36 -30.03 7.15
C ILE A 254 30.55 -28.91 8.17
N THR A 255 31.39 -27.94 7.83
CA THR A 255 31.54 -26.69 8.58
C THR A 255 30.95 -25.57 7.76
N LEU A 256 29.95 -24.89 8.31
CA LEU A 256 29.34 -23.70 7.72
C LEU A 256 29.77 -22.47 8.51
N LEU A 257 30.21 -21.42 7.81
CA LEU A 257 30.45 -20.12 8.43
C LEU A 257 29.18 -19.28 8.32
N ILE A 258 28.62 -18.92 9.46
CA ILE A 258 27.41 -18.09 9.58
C ILE A 258 27.72 -16.85 10.43
N PRO A 259 26.92 -15.78 10.34
CA PRO A 259 27.02 -14.65 11.25
C PRO A 259 26.86 -15.10 12.71
N GLU A 260 27.71 -14.59 13.61
CA GLU A 260 27.66 -14.89 15.04
C GLU A 260 26.33 -14.46 15.66
N SER A 261 25.73 -13.37 15.19
CA SER A 261 24.40 -12.92 15.61
C SER A 261 23.29 -13.94 15.29
N GLU A 262 23.33 -14.59 14.12
CA GLU A 262 22.40 -15.65 13.74
C GLU A 262 22.59 -16.89 14.63
N PHE A 263 23.84 -17.22 14.97
CA PHE A 263 24.14 -18.31 15.91
C PHE A 263 23.53 -18.04 17.29
N ARG A 264 23.79 -16.85 17.87
CA ARG A 264 23.28 -16.48 19.20
C ARG A 264 21.76 -16.45 19.27
N LYS A 265 21.10 -15.91 18.24
CA LYS A 265 19.65 -15.75 18.19
C LYS A 265 18.88 -17.04 17.88
N LYS A 266 19.35 -17.82 16.88
CA LYS A 266 18.58 -18.95 16.32
C LYS A 266 19.04 -20.33 16.77
N ILE A 267 20.33 -20.47 17.13
CA ILE A 267 20.91 -21.77 17.51
C ILE A 267 21.13 -21.85 19.01
N ALA A 268 21.85 -20.88 19.59
CA ALA A 268 22.21 -20.89 21.01
C ALA A 268 21.12 -20.27 21.92
N HIS A 269 20.18 -19.52 21.33
CA HIS A 269 19.09 -18.81 22.04
C HIS A 269 19.56 -17.91 23.19
N THR A 270 20.77 -17.34 23.08
CA THR A 270 21.36 -16.46 24.09
C THR A 270 20.91 -15.00 23.95
N GLU A 271 20.41 -14.61 22.77
CA GLU A 271 19.85 -13.29 22.50
C GLU A 271 18.37 -13.39 22.09
N PRO A 272 17.49 -12.50 22.56
CA PRO A 272 16.08 -12.53 22.21
C PRO A 272 15.86 -12.16 20.74
N LEU A 273 14.88 -12.81 20.13
CA LEU A 273 14.45 -12.52 18.76
C LEU A 273 13.65 -11.22 18.73
N THR A 274 14.03 -10.29 17.85
CA THR A 274 13.22 -9.11 17.58
C THR A 274 11.92 -9.50 16.87
N ILE A 275 10.92 -8.62 16.90
CA ILE A 275 9.69 -8.83 16.13
C ILE A 275 10.03 -9.00 14.64
N GLY A 276 10.97 -8.22 14.11
CA GLY A 276 11.45 -8.36 12.73
C GLY A 276 12.02 -9.74 12.41
N ASP A 277 12.74 -10.35 13.35
CA ASP A 277 13.32 -11.68 13.20
C ASP A 277 12.25 -12.80 13.18
N LYS A 278 11.10 -12.59 13.84
CA LYS A 278 9.96 -13.53 13.84
C LYS A 278 9.12 -13.47 12.55
N TYR A 279 8.99 -12.29 11.94
CA TYR A 279 8.11 -12.08 10.77
C TYR A 279 8.75 -12.48 9.42
N ILE A 280 10.07 -12.64 9.35
CA ILE A 280 10.76 -12.96 8.09
C ILE A 280 11.61 -14.21 8.24
N ASN A 281 11.12 -15.32 7.65
CA ASN A 281 11.86 -16.57 7.42
C ASN A 281 12.80 -16.91 8.59
N TYR A 282 12.25 -17.03 9.79
CA TYR A 282 12.98 -17.38 11.00
C TYR A 282 13.86 -18.62 10.81
N SER A 283 13.39 -19.59 10.04
CA SER A 283 14.11 -20.83 9.74
C SER A 283 15.33 -20.65 8.85
N LEU A 284 15.54 -19.52 8.18
CA LEU A 284 16.63 -19.33 7.22
C LEU A 284 17.86 -18.71 7.88
N ILE A 285 19.04 -19.32 7.71
CA ILE A 285 20.34 -18.80 8.16
C ILE A 285 21.23 -18.60 6.95
N SER A 286 21.75 -17.38 6.75
CA SER A 286 22.65 -17.11 5.62
C SER A 286 24.06 -17.67 5.88
N VAL A 287 24.60 -18.35 4.87
CA VAL A 287 25.93 -18.98 4.91
C VAL A 287 26.90 -18.18 4.07
N TYR A 288 28.10 -17.94 4.62
CA TYR A 288 29.19 -17.20 4.00
C TYR A 288 30.45 -18.05 3.79
N GLY A 289 30.49 -19.27 4.30
CA GLY A 289 31.59 -20.19 4.08
C GLY A 289 31.12 -21.63 4.20
N ILE A 290 31.65 -22.50 3.34
CA ILE A 290 31.27 -23.91 3.24
C ILE A 290 32.58 -24.70 3.15
N TYR A 291 32.80 -25.55 4.14
CA TYR A 291 33.99 -26.39 4.23
C TYR A 291 33.58 -27.82 4.54
N GLN A 292 33.93 -28.74 3.64
CA GLN A 292 33.85 -30.16 3.86
C GLN A 292 35.22 -30.76 3.55
N PRO A 293 35.86 -31.46 4.51
CA PRO A 293 37.19 -32.03 4.31
C PRO A 293 37.26 -32.83 3.00
N ASN A 294 38.30 -32.59 2.20
CA ASN A 294 38.57 -33.28 0.93
C ASN A 294 37.51 -33.13 -0.18
N ALA A 295 36.48 -32.30 0.01
CA ALA A 295 35.41 -32.11 -0.98
C ALA A 295 35.26 -30.66 -1.42
N VAL A 296 35.04 -29.74 -0.47
CA VAL A 296 34.68 -28.34 -0.79
C VAL A 296 35.32 -27.38 0.20
N ARG A 297 35.88 -26.28 -0.33
CA ARG A 297 36.35 -25.14 0.46
C ARG A 297 36.03 -23.85 -0.28
N ILE A 298 34.90 -23.23 0.06
CA ILE A 298 34.41 -22.02 -0.61
C ILE A 298 34.02 -20.99 0.44
N GLN A 299 34.45 -19.75 0.25
CA GLN A 299 34.09 -18.59 1.08
C GLN A 299 33.49 -17.49 0.22
N ALA A 300 32.58 -16.72 0.79
CA ALA A 300 31.96 -15.56 0.15
C ALA A 300 33.03 -14.51 -0.18
N THR A 301 32.84 -13.81 -1.29
CA THR A 301 33.80 -12.82 -1.81
C THR A 301 33.64 -11.47 -1.12
N GLY A 302 32.41 -11.12 -0.71
CA GLY A 302 32.11 -9.90 0.02
C GLY A 302 32.14 -10.10 1.54
N PRO A 303 32.29 -9.01 2.32
CA PRO A 303 32.15 -9.08 3.77
C PRO A 303 30.73 -9.53 4.14
N ALA A 304 30.62 -10.42 5.12
CA ALA A 304 29.33 -10.67 5.77
C ALA A 304 28.93 -9.38 6.51
N LEU A 305 27.70 -8.93 6.30
CA LEU A 305 27.14 -7.76 6.96
C LEU A 305 26.06 -8.21 7.94
N GLU A 306 25.96 -7.54 9.08
CA GLU A 306 24.88 -7.79 10.03
C GLU A 306 23.52 -7.48 9.38
N PRO A 307 22.48 -8.31 9.61
CA PRO A 307 21.18 -8.13 9.00
C PRO A 307 20.53 -6.85 9.55
N THR A 308 20.58 -5.79 8.74
CA THR A 308 19.88 -4.54 9.01
C THR A 308 18.43 -4.69 8.58
N ARG A 309 17.49 -4.62 9.54
CA ARG A 309 16.05 -4.81 9.27
C ARG A 309 15.29 -3.51 9.07
N THR A 310 15.67 -2.45 9.80
CA THR A 310 15.06 -1.12 9.71
C THR A 310 16.09 -0.02 10.01
N ASN A 311 15.91 1.15 9.42
CA ASN A 311 16.55 2.40 9.86
C ASN A 311 15.50 3.29 10.56
N PRO A 312 15.33 3.20 11.89
CA PRO A 312 14.24 3.85 12.60
C PRO A 312 14.35 5.37 12.58
N LEU A 313 15.57 5.93 12.56
CA LEU A 313 15.77 7.38 12.56
C LEU A 313 15.34 8.00 11.22
N LEU A 314 15.84 7.47 10.10
CA LEU A 314 15.42 7.93 8.77
C LEU A 314 13.91 7.72 8.56
N ARG A 315 13.40 6.56 8.98
CA ARG A 315 11.96 6.23 8.93
C ARG A 315 11.13 7.22 9.75
N THR A 316 11.57 7.58 10.96
CA THR A 316 10.88 8.52 11.83
C THR A 316 10.84 9.91 11.21
N ILE A 317 11.96 10.42 10.69
CA ILE A 317 12.00 11.75 10.05
C ILE A 317 10.98 11.84 8.90
N LEU A 318 10.98 10.86 8.00
CA LEU A 318 10.03 10.81 6.88
C LEU A 318 8.58 10.68 7.34
N LEU A 319 8.31 9.81 8.31
CA LEU A 319 6.95 9.59 8.82
C LEU A 319 6.43 10.78 9.64
N VAL A 320 7.29 11.51 10.36
CA VAL A 320 6.92 12.76 11.03
C VAL A 320 6.54 13.84 10.02
N PHE A 321 7.25 13.94 8.89
CA PHE A 321 6.83 14.80 7.80
C PHE A 321 5.43 14.43 7.28
N LEU A 322 5.13 13.14 7.11
CA LEU A 322 3.79 12.69 6.72
C LEU A 322 2.72 13.00 7.79
N LEU A 323 3.05 12.93 9.08
CA LEU A 323 2.16 13.38 10.16
C LEU A 323 1.85 14.88 10.07
N LEU A 324 2.83 15.71 9.71
CA LEU A 324 2.59 17.13 9.45
C LEU A 324 1.64 17.33 8.27
N VAL A 325 1.72 16.50 7.22
CA VAL A 325 0.76 16.53 6.10
C VAL A 325 -0.64 16.12 6.57
N CYS A 326 -0.77 15.09 7.43
CA CYS A 326 -2.05 14.73 8.05
C CYS A 326 -2.64 15.89 8.87
N TRP A 327 -1.81 16.58 9.66
CA TRP A 327 -2.22 17.74 10.44
C TRP A 327 -2.66 18.91 9.56
N ALA A 328 -1.88 19.26 8.53
CA ALA A 328 -2.25 20.29 7.57
C ALA A 328 -3.54 19.94 6.82
N GLY A 329 -3.70 18.67 6.43
CA GLY A 329 -4.93 18.14 5.84
C GLY A 329 -6.13 18.23 6.79
N TRP A 330 -5.93 17.98 8.08
CA TRP A 330 -6.97 18.12 9.09
C TRP A 330 -7.42 19.56 9.24
N VAL A 331 -6.48 20.49 9.40
CA VAL A 331 -6.76 21.94 9.47
C VAL A 331 -7.48 22.40 8.21
N TYR A 332 -7.03 21.97 7.03
CA TYR A 332 -7.66 22.27 5.77
C TYR A 332 -9.12 21.78 5.73
N VAL A 333 -9.40 20.54 6.14
CA VAL A 333 -10.76 19.97 6.21
C VAL A 333 -11.63 20.72 7.22
N ASP A 334 -11.05 21.19 8.32
CA ASP A 334 -11.76 21.93 9.36
C ASP A 334 -12.17 23.33 8.92
N GLN A 335 -11.31 24.01 8.17
CA GLN A 335 -11.57 25.32 7.58
C GLN A 335 -12.60 25.29 6.43
N HIS A 336 -12.92 24.11 5.87
CA HIS A 336 -13.94 24.02 4.82
C HIS A 336 -15.33 24.33 5.37
N LYS A 337 -16.01 25.26 4.70
CA LYS A 337 -17.40 25.59 4.99
C LYS A 337 -18.26 24.33 4.82
N VAL A 338 -18.92 23.93 5.90
CA VAL A 338 -19.92 22.87 5.86
C VAL A 338 -21.21 23.47 5.33
N ILE A 339 -21.86 22.79 4.39
CA ILE A 339 -23.21 23.16 3.99
C ILE A 339 -24.13 22.98 5.21
N ARG A 340 -24.55 24.11 5.76
CA ARG A 340 -25.53 24.22 6.84
C ARG A 340 -26.39 25.42 6.48
N THR A 341 -27.68 25.30 6.76
CA THR A 341 -28.53 26.49 6.83
C THR A 341 -28.29 27.12 8.18
N ASP A 342 -27.92 28.40 8.16
CA ASP A 342 -28.39 29.32 9.19
C ASP A 342 -29.90 29.56 8.96
#